data_AF-A0A4Z2BVX9-F1
#
_entry.id   AF-A0A4Z2BVX9-F1
#
_cell.length_a   1.000
_cell.length_b   1.000
_cell.length_c   1.000
_cell.angle_alpha   90.00
_cell.angle_beta   90.00
_cell.angle_gamma   90.00
#
_symmetry.space_group_name_H-M   'P 1'
#
loop_
_entity.id
_entity.type
_entity.pdbx_description
1 polymer ?
#
loop_
_entity_poly.entity_id
_entity_poly.type
_entity_poly.pdbx_seq_one_letter_code
_entity_poly.pdbx_strand_id
1 'polypeptide(L)'
;MASLGIPEESKKQVDAFCLNLTKEAEQLVSKFFPQKIEELQTLLKTCFSCSDLASLRAPLDIPIPDPAKEEAKRKKKEEKEGKKKDDEDSKKDDEDSGPPCGPIPSNEKVEGLLQVVKPQIQTLKETLNTVSMWVQLQIPKIEDGNNFGVAVQEKVFELLTNTRTKIEAFQTQISKYYSERGDAVAKASKQQHVGDYRQLVHELDQYQYSELRLTVLDICSTYAVLFDIITKNYDKIKKPRGDWQSSDLLRWTPPSSLTRYNQYTLTLDGFIYAQITK
;
A
#
# COMPACT_ATOMS: atom_id res chain seq x y z
N MET A 1 -27.25 3.47 34.63
CA MET A 1 -26.11 3.21 33.73
C MET A 1 -24.93 2.73 34.56
N ALA A 2 -24.23 1.69 34.14
CA ALA A 2 -22.96 1.32 34.76
C ALA A 2 -21.92 2.40 34.41
N SER A 3 -21.23 2.95 35.41
CA SER A 3 -20.14 3.89 35.20
C SER A 3 -18.83 3.19 35.56
N LEU A 4 -17.91 3.14 34.60
CA LEU A 4 -16.54 2.74 34.89
C LEU A 4 -15.85 3.89 35.64
N GLY A 5 -15.28 3.61 36.81
CA GLY A 5 -14.52 4.60 37.58
C GLY A 5 -13.16 4.84 36.94
N ILE A 6 -13.10 5.65 35.89
CA ILE A 6 -11.85 6.01 35.22
C ILE A 6 -11.15 7.09 36.05
N PRO A 7 -9.89 6.88 36.48
CA PRO A 7 -9.14 7.92 37.16
C PRO A 7 -8.98 9.17 36.28
N GLU A 8 -9.12 10.35 36.88
CA GLU A 8 -9.01 11.63 36.15
C GLU A 8 -7.65 11.77 35.45
N GLU A 9 -6.59 11.24 36.06
CA GLU A 9 -5.25 11.22 35.46
C GLU A 9 -5.21 10.39 34.16
N SER A 10 -5.83 9.20 34.16
CA SER A 10 -5.92 8.36 32.96
C SER A 10 -6.71 9.05 31.85
N LYS A 11 -7.78 9.77 32.20
CA LYS A 11 -8.56 10.55 31.24
C LYS A 11 -7.72 11.66 30.60
N LYS A 12 -7.00 12.44 31.42
CA LYS A 12 -6.10 13.50 30.93
C LYS A 12 -5.01 12.98 29.99
N GLN A 13 -4.44 11.82 30.28
CA GLN A 13 -3.41 11.21 29.43
C GLN A 13 -3.95 10.87 28.04
N VAL A 14 -5.14 10.26 27.97
CA VAL A 14 -5.78 9.92 26.69
C VAL A 14 -6.22 11.17 25.94
N ASP A 15 -6.79 12.16 26.63
CA ASP A 15 -7.20 13.43 26.01
C ASP A 15 -5.99 14.17 25.41
N ALA A 16 -4.86 14.20 26.12
CA ALA A 16 -3.61 14.78 25.61
C ALA A 16 -3.08 14.04 24.37
N PHE A 17 -3.16 12.71 24.37
CA PHE A 17 -2.81 11.90 23.20
C PHE A 17 -3.70 12.24 21.99
N CYS A 18 -5.02 12.29 22.17
CA CYS A 18 -5.97 12.64 21.12
C CYS A 18 -5.71 14.03 20.53
N LEU A 19 -5.36 15.02 21.36
CA LEU A 19 -5.02 16.37 20.94
C LEU A 19 -3.72 16.40 20.10
N ASN A 20 -2.69 15.69 20.54
CA ASN A 20 -1.43 15.60 19.80
C ASN A 20 -1.61 14.90 18.45
N LEU A 21 -2.30 13.76 18.45
CA LEU A 21 -2.61 13.01 17.24
C LEU A 21 -3.41 13.86 16.25
N THR A 22 -4.39 14.61 16.75
CA THR A 22 -5.18 15.54 15.94
C THR A 22 -4.28 16.57 15.26
N LYS A 23 -3.39 17.22 16.01
CA LYS A 23 -2.47 18.22 15.48
C LYS A 23 -1.55 17.61 14.42
N GLU A 24 -1.04 16.40 14.67
CA GLU A 24 -0.18 15.69 13.73
C GLU A 24 -0.92 15.33 12.43
N ALA A 25 -2.11 14.74 12.53
CA ALA A 25 -2.93 14.38 11.37
C ALA A 25 -3.32 15.61 10.53
N GLU A 26 -3.69 16.72 11.16
CA GLU A 26 -3.98 17.97 10.45
C GLU A 26 -2.75 18.54 9.77
N GLN A 27 -1.57 18.48 10.39
CA GLN A 27 -0.31 18.91 9.77
C GLN A 27 0.07 18.01 8.58
N LEU A 28 -0.16 16.70 8.71
CA LEU A 28 0.07 15.75 7.63
C LEU A 28 -0.80 16.10 6.42
N VAL A 29 -2.11 16.26 6.62
CA VAL A 29 -3.04 16.57 5.53
C VAL A 29 -2.77 17.95 4.95
N SER A 30 -2.66 18.99 5.78
CA SER A 30 -2.59 20.38 5.29
C SER A 30 -1.25 20.77 4.66
N LYS A 31 -0.14 20.13 5.04
CA LYS A 31 1.20 20.51 4.59
C LYS A 31 1.97 19.35 3.96
N PHE A 32 2.07 18.23 4.67
CA PHE A 32 2.92 17.12 4.24
C PHE A 32 2.41 16.47 2.96
N PHE A 33 1.09 16.26 2.80
CA PHE A 33 0.52 15.60 1.62
C PHE A 33 0.81 16.39 0.34
N PRO A 34 0.51 17.71 0.26
CA PRO A 34 0.89 18.53 -0.90
C PRO A 34 2.39 18.47 -1.21
N GLN A 35 3.24 18.61 -0.19
CA GLN A 35 4.70 18.55 -0.36
C GLN A 35 5.17 17.19 -0.90
N LYS A 36 4.59 16.09 -0.39
CA LYS A 36 4.91 14.74 -0.86
C LYS A 36 4.48 14.50 -2.29
N ILE A 37 3.35 15.06 -2.74
CA ILE A 37 2.93 14.96 -4.13
C ILE A 37 4.00 15.58 -5.05
N GLU A 38 4.50 16.77 -4.73
CA GLU A 38 5.55 17.45 -5.51
C GLU A 38 6.88 16.68 -5.50
N GLU A 39 7.28 16.15 -4.34
CA GLU A 39 8.48 15.32 -4.19
C GLU A 39 8.39 14.07 -5.07
N LEU A 40 7.27 13.34 -5.03
CA LEU A 40 7.08 12.10 -5.80
C LEU A 40 6.97 12.37 -7.30
N GLN A 41 6.35 13.49 -7.71
CA GLN A 41 6.35 13.91 -9.11
C GLN A 41 7.75 14.24 -9.62
N THR A 42 8.60 14.82 -8.77
CA THR A 42 10.01 15.08 -9.09
C THR A 42 10.77 13.77 -9.22
N LEU A 43 10.60 12.86 -8.26
CA LEU A 43 11.19 11.51 -8.26
C LEU A 43 10.84 10.73 -9.54
N LEU A 44 9.57 10.78 -9.98
CA LEU A 44 9.14 10.15 -11.24
C LEU A 44 9.88 10.72 -12.46
N LYS A 45 10.12 12.03 -12.49
CA LYS A 45 10.86 12.68 -13.59
C LYS A 45 12.36 12.38 -13.56
N THR A 46 12.95 12.26 -12.37
CA THR A 46 14.40 12.10 -12.22
C THR A 46 14.84 10.64 -12.26
N CYS A 47 14.14 9.74 -11.57
CA CYS A 47 14.55 8.35 -11.38
C CYS A 47 13.87 7.39 -12.35
N PHE A 48 12.70 7.75 -12.90
CA PHE A 48 11.92 6.89 -13.81
C PHE A 48 11.83 7.45 -15.24
N SER A 49 12.95 8.02 -15.71
CA SER A 49 13.09 8.62 -17.05
C SER A 49 13.63 7.66 -18.12
N CYS A 50 13.81 6.37 -17.79
CA CYS A 50 14.36 5.39 -18.72
C CYS A 50 13.42 5.18 -19.91
N SER A 51 13.86 5.59 -21.11
CA SER A 51 13.11 5.42 -22.36
C SER A 51 13.30 4.06 -23.00
N ASP A 52 14.45 3.41 -22.74
CA ASP A 52 14.80 2.10 -23.28
C ASP A 52 14.97 1.08 -22.14
N LEU A 53 14.02 0.15 -22.05
CA LEU A 53 14.05 -0.92 -21.05
C LEU A 53 15.20 -1.91 -21.27
N ALA A 54 15.75 -2.02 -22.49
CA ALA A 54 16.91 -2.88 -22.75
C ALA A 54 18.14 -2.42 -21.96
N SER A 55 18.23 -1.12 -21.65
CA SER A 55 19.31 -0.58 -20.82
C SER A 55 19.28 -1.10 -19.37
N LEU A 56 18.16 -1.66 -18.90
CA LEU A 56 18.02 -2.23 -17.56
C LEU A 56 18.68 -3.62 -17.44
N ARG A 57 19.09 -4.25 -18.54
CA ARG A 57 19.69 -5.59 -18.51
C ARG A 57 20.99 -5.60 -17.71
N ALA A 58 20.99 -6.32 -16.59
CA ALA A 58 22.19 -6.60 -15.82
C ALA A 58 23.05 -7.67 -16.52
N PRO A 59 24.39 -7.66 -16.35
CA PRO A 59 25.25 -8.74 -16.81
C PRO A 59 24.84 -10.09 -16.22
N LEU A 60 24.86 -11.14 -17.04
CA LEU A 60 24.53 -12.50 -16.64
C LEU A 60 25.62 -13.46 -17.13
N ASP A 61 26.74 -13.49 -16.40
CA ASP A 61 27.98 -14.21 -16.74
C ASP A 61 27.88 -15.73 -16.48
N ILE A 62 26.85 -16.35 -17.05
CA ILE A 62 26.66 -17.80 -17.04
C ILE A 62 27.27 -18.36 -18.33
N PRO A 63 28.21 -19.33 -18.27
CA PRO A 63 28.80 -19.93 -19.46
C PRO A 63 27.75 -20.51 -20.41
N ILE A 64 27.91 -20.29 -21.72
CA ILE A 64 27.04 -20.89 -22.75
C ILE A 64 27.64 -22.25 -23.13
N PRO A 65 26.88 -23.36 -23.03
CA PRO A 65 27.40 -24.68 -23.40
C PRO A 65 27.74 -24.72 -24.89
N ASP A 66 28.93 -25.22 -25.19
CA ASP A 66 29.34 -25.51 -26.57
C ASP A 66 28.99 -26.98 -26.87
N PRO A 67 28.08 -27.25 -27.83
CA PRO A 67 27.63 -28.61 -28.14
C PRO A 67 28.79 -29.57 -28.43
N ALA A 68 29.85 -29.12 -29.12
CA ALA A 68 30.99 -29.96 -29.45
C ALA A 68 31.83 -30.31 -28.21
N LYS A 69 31.99 -29.36 -27.29
CA LYS A 69 32.71 -29.59 -26.02
C LYS A 69 31.91 -30.49 -25.08
N GLU A 70 30.60 -30.31 -25.02
CA GLU A 70 29.72 -31.17 -24.21
C GLU A 70 29.65 -32.60 -24.76
N GLU A 71 29.58 -32.78 -26.07
CA GLU A 71 29.64 -34.10 -26.69
C GLU A 71 30.99 -34.80 -26.43
N ALA A 72 32.11 -34.06 -26.54
CA ALA A 72 33.43 -34.59 -26.19
C ALA A 72 33.55 -34.96 -24.70
N LYS A 73 32.92 -34.18 -23.81
CA LYS A 73 32.87 -34.44 -22.37
C LYS A 73 32.03 -35.68 -22.05
N ARG A 74 30.90 -35.87 -22.74
CA ARG A 74 30.06 -37.08 -22.65
C ARG A 74 30.82 -38.33 -23.10
N LYS A 75 31.45 -38.29 -24.29
CA LYS A 75 32.27 -39.40 -24.81
C LYS A 75 33.41 -39.78 -23.86
N LYS A 76 34.10 -38.77 -23.27
CA LYS A 76 35.13 -39.01 -22.24
C LYS A 76 34.59 -39.59 -20.93
N LYS A 77 33.35 -39.29 -20.55
CA LYS A 77 32.71 -39.86 -19.34
C LYS A 77 32.31 -41.32 -19.60
N GLU A 78 31.73 -41.60 -20.76
CA GLU A 78 31.37 -42.96 -21.22
C GLU A 78 32.61 -43.88 -21.35
N GLU A 79 33.72 -43.38 -21.90
CA GLU A 79 34.99 -44.12 -21.97
C GLU A 79 35.61 -44.42 -20.59
N LYS A 80 35.40 -43.55 -19.60
CA LYS A 80 35.88 -43.74 -18.22
C LYS A 80 35.00 -44.71 -17.43
N GLU A 81 33.69 -44.67 -17.64
CA GLU A 81 32.73 -45.59 -16.99
C GLU A 81 32.84 -47.01 -17.57
N GLY A 82 33.13 -47.17 -18.86
CA GLY A 82 33.45 -48.47 -19.47
C GLY A 82 34.71 -49.15 -18.93
N LYS A 83 35.60 -48.42 -18.24
CA LYS A 83 36.84 -48.91 -17.63
C LYS A 83 36.76 -49.17 -16.12
N LYS A 84 35.69 -48.77 -15.43
CA LYS A 84 35.44 -49.04 -14.01
C LYS A 84 34.25 -49.98 -13.85
N LYS A 85 34.49 -51.29 -14.02
CA LYS A 85 33.71 -52.33 -13.34
C LYS A 85 34.49 -52.67 -12.07
N ASP A 86 33.77 -52.74 -10.95
CA ASP A 86 34.24 -52.93 -9.56
C ASP A 86 34.61 -51.64 -8.82
N ASP A 87 33.58 -50.91 -8.38
CA ASP A 87 33.42 -50.44 -6.99
C ASP A 87 32.10 -49.66 -6.85
N GLU A 88 31.13 -50.25 -6.15
CA GLU A 88 29.84 -49.66 -5.77
C GLU A 88 30.01 -48.63 -4.66
N ASP A 89 30.41 -47.37 -4.95
CA ASP A 89 30.14 -46.26 -3.99
C ASP A 89 30.17 -44.83 -4.57
N SER A 90 29.94 -44.60 -5.87
CA SER A 90 30.13 -43.27 -6.48
C SER A 90 28.85 -42.52 -6.90
N LYS A 91 27.70 -42.78 -6.27
CA LYS A 91 26.41 -42.15 -6.64
C LYS A 91 25.99 -40.93 -5.81
N LYS A 92 26.84 -40.44 -4.89
CA LYS A 92 26.48 -39.31 -3.99
C LYS A 92 27.15 -37.97 -4.30
N ASP A 93 28.09 -37.88 -5.24
CA ASP A 93 28.91 -36.66 -5.41
C ASP A 93 28.46 -35.68 -6.51
N ASP A 94 27.46 -36.02 -7.35
CA ASP A 94 27.00 -35.09 -8.41
C ASP A 94 26.08 -33.95 -7.88
N GLU A 95 25.57 -34.05 -6.64
CA GLU A 95 24.75 -32.98 -6.02
C GLU A 95 25.57 -31.84 -5.37
N ASP A 96 26.88 -32.04 -5.13
CA ASP A 96 27.73 -31.08 -4.41
C ASP A 96 28.72 -30.31 -5.31
N SER A 97 28.71 -30.57 -6.62
CA SER A 97 29.42 -29.69 -7.55
C SER A 97 28.64 -28.36 -7.65
N GLY A 98 29.18 -27.32 -6.99
CA GLY A 98 28.61 -25.97 -7.04
C GLY A 98 28.34 -25.50 -8.48
N PRO A 99 27.48 -24.48 -8.66
CA PRO A 99 27.04 -24.05 -9.98
C PRO A 99 28.24 -23.73 -10.91
N PRO A 100 28.14 -24.02 -12.21
CA PRO A 100 29.24 -23.85 -13.17
C PRO A 100 29.59 -22.38 -13.49
N CYS A 101 29.12 -21.43 -12.68
CA CYS A 101 29.31 -19.99 -12.88
C CYS A 101 29.81 -19.31 -11.60
N GLY A 102 30.45 -18.16 -11.76
CA GLY A 102 30.78 -17.26 -10.64
C GLY A 102 29.53 -16.64 -9.99
N PRO A 103 29.72 -15.81 -8.95
CA PRO A 103 28.61 -15.12 -8.30
C PRO A 103 27.90 -14.20 -9.29
N ILE A 104 26.56 -14.30 -9.36
CA ILE A 104 25.72 -13.42 -10.17
C ILE A 104 25.11 -12.34 -9.26
N PRO A 105 25.42 -11.05 -9.48
CA PRO A 105 24.92 -9.98 -8.62
C PRO A 105 23.43 -9.66 -8.86
N SER A 106 22.84 -8.93 -7.93
CA SER A 106 21.55 -8.26 -8.12
C SER A 106 21.64 -7.18 -9.20
N ASN A 107 20.50 -6.80 -9.77
CA ASN A 107 20.45 -5.72 -10.75
C ASN A 107 20.63 -4.36 -10.05
N GLU A 108 21.79 -3.72 -10.22
CA GLU A 108 22.14 -2.47 -9.53
C GLU A 108 21.18 -1.32 -9.83
N LYS A 109 20.63 -1.25 -11.04
CA LYS A 109 19.68 -0.20 -11.41
C LYS A 109 18.35 -0.38 -10.68
N VAL A 110 17.84 -1.61 -10.64
CA VAL A 110 16.63 -1.94 -9.90
C VAL A 110 16.86 -1.77 -8.39
N GLU A 111 18.02 -2.17 -7.87
CA GLU A 111 18.41 -1.94 -6.48
C GLU A 111 18.41 -0.44 -6.13
N GLY A 112 19.02 0.40 -6.97
CA GLY A 112 19.03 1.84 -6.77
C GLY A 112 17.62 2.43 -6.67
N LEU A 113 16.69 1.97 -7.51
CA LEU A 113 15.29 2.37 -7.43
C LEU A 113 14.61 1.85 -6.17
N LEU A 114 14.85 0.60 -5.77
CA LEU A 114 14.31 0.02 -4.55
C LEU A 114 14.73 0.80 -3.30
N GLN A 115 15.97 1.30 -3.23
CA GLN A 115 16.44 2.14 -2.12
C GLN A 115 15.67 3.45 -2.01
N VAL A 116 15.15 3.98 -3.12
CA VAL A 116 14.37 5.21 -3.15
C VAL A 116 12.88 4.95 -2.91
N VAL A 117 12.32 3.84 -3.43
CA VAL A 117 10.88 3.54 -3.34
C VAL A 117 10.49 2.94 -1.99
N LYS A 118 11.31 2.05 -1.40
CA LYS A 118 11.01 1.41 -0.10
C LYS A 118 10.69 2.43 1.02
N PRO A 119 11.48 3.52 1.21
CA PRO A 119 11.15 4.56 2.18
C PRO A 119 9.80 5.22 1.92
N GLN A 120 9.43 5.48 0.65
CA GLN A 120 8.17 6.15 0.33
C GLN A 120 6.95 5.28 0.68
N ILE A 121 7.05 3.96 0.47
CA ILE A 121 6.04 2.98 0.91
C ILE A 121 5.89 3.04 2.44
N GLN A 122 7.00 3.00 3.17
CA GLN A 122 6.99 3.01 4.63
C GLN A 122 6.42 4.31 5.19
N THR A 123 6.84 5.46 4.65
CA THR A 123 6.32 6.77 5.05
C THR A 123 4.82 6.88 4.81
N LEU A 124 4.31 6.41 3.66
CA LEU A 124 2.86 6.41 3.40
C LEU A 124 2.11 5.52 4.39
N LYS A 125 2.66 4.35 4.74
CA LYS A 125 2.07 3.41 5.71
C LYS A 125 1.93 4.04 7.10
N GLU A 126 2.98 4.67 7.60
CA GLU A 126 2.97 5.37 8.91
C GLU A 126 1.99 6.54 8.89
N THR A 127 2.04 7.35 7.84
CA THR A 127 1.15 8.49 7.65
C THR A 127 -0.33 8.09 7.63
N LEU A 128 -0.65 7.01 6.91
CA LEU A 128 -2.00 6.45 6.88
C LEU A 128 -2.44 5.92 8.23
N ASN A 129 -1.54 5.30 8.99
CA ASN A 129 -1.86 4.82 10.33
C ASN A 129 -2.24 5.97 11.26
N THR A 130 -1.47 7.07 11.23
CA THR A 130 -1.77 8.29 12.00
C THR A 130 -3.13 8.89 11.61
N VAL A 131 -3.39 9.08 10.31
CA VAL A 131 -4.66 9.67 9.84
C VAL A 131 -5.86 8.76 10.11
N SER A 132 -5.70 7.44 9.94
CA SER A 132 -6.76 6.46 10.24
C SER A 132 -7.13 6.46 11.71
N MET A 133 -6.13 6.47 12.60
CA MET A 133 -6.34 6.53 14.04
C MET A 133 -7.03 7.84 14.42
N TRP A 134 -6.62 8.96 13.83
CA TRP A 134 -7.26 10.25 14.06
C TRP A 134 -8.75 10.21 13.70
N VAL A 135 -9.10 9.75 12.50
CA VAL A 135 -10.51 9.64 12.05
C VAL A 135 -11.30 8.70 12.96
N GLN A 136 -10.73 7.55 13.34
CA GLN A 136 -11.39 6.59 14.21
C GLN A 136 -11.71 7.15 15.59
N LEU A 137 -10.81 7.97 16.16
CA LEU A 137 -11.02 8.64 17.45
C LEU A 137 -11.98 9.83 17.37
N GLN A 138 -12.36 10.29 16.18
CA GLN A 138 -13.43 11.28 16.02
C GLN A 138 -14.85 10.65 16.03
N ILE A 139 -14.97 9.33 16.00
CA ILE A 139 -16.28 8.66 15.99
C ILE A 139 -16.97 8.89 17.35
N PRO A 140 -18.17 9.51 17.37
CA PRO A 140 -18.86 9.84 18.61
C PRO A 140 -19.55 8.60 19.18
N LYS A 141 -20.09 8.74 20.39
CA LYS A 141 -20.95 7.72 21.01
C LYS A 141 -22.09 7.31 20.07
N ILE A 142 -22.35 6.02 19.92
CA ILE A 142 -23.46 5.49 19.11
C ILE A 142 -24.81 5.99 19.67
N GLU A 143 -25.67 6.49 18.78
CA GLU A 143 -27.02 6.99 19.05
C GLU A 143 -27.98 6.56 17.92
N ASP A 144 -29.28 6.53 18.17
CA ASP A 144 -30.29 6.06 17.21
C ASP A 144 -30.52 7.03 16.03
N GLY A 145 -30.12 8.31 16.16
CA GLY A 145 -30.34 9.35 15.15
C GLY A 145 -29.16 10.29 14.99
N ASN A 146 -29.24 11.20 14.01
CA ASN A 146 -28.18 12.17 13.67
C ASN A 146 -26.83 11.51 13.31
N ASN A 147 -26.88 10.42 12.52
CA ASN A 147 -25.71 9.62 12.15
C ASN A 147 -25.15 9.95 10.75
N PHE A 148 -25.64 10.99 10.07
CA PHE A 148 -25.13 11.35 8.74
C PHE A 148 -23.62 11.65 8.75
N GLY A 149 -23.14 12.48 9.69
CA GLY A 149 -21.71 12.76 9.78
C GLY A 149 -20.88 11.53 10.19
N VAL A 150 -21.47 10.61 10.96
CA VAL A 150 -20.83 9.33 11.30
C VAL A 150 -20.68 8.47 10.05
N ALA A 151 -21.70 8.39 9.19
CA ALA A 151 -21.62 7.70 7.91
C ALA A 151 -20.55 8.32 6.97
N VAL A 152 -20.36 9.65 7.03
CA VAL A 152 -19.25 10.31 6.33
C VAL A 152 -17.89 9.87 6.88
N GLN A 153 -17.73 9.82 8.21
CA GLN A 153 -16.51 9.30 8.86
C GLN A 153 -16.23 7.86 8.44
N GLU A 154 -17.24 6.99 8.48
CA GLU A 154 -17.15 5.59 8.05
C GLU A 154 -16.68 5.48 6.60
N LYS A 155 -17.23 6.30 5.70
CA LYS A 155 -16.83 6.25 4.28
C LYS A 155 -15.39 6.68 4.04
N VAL A 156 -14.92 7.71 4.76
CA VAL A 156 -13.52 8.15 4.72
C VAL A 156 -12.60 7.07 5.31
N PHE A 157 -13.00 6.47 6.42
CA PHE A 157 -12.25 5.40 7.09
C PHE A 157 -12.16 4.12 6.24
N GLU A 158 -13.23 3.77 5.52
CA GLU A 158 -13.25 2.65 4.57
C GLU A 158 -12.17 2.84 3.49
N LEU A 159 -12.07 4.04 2.91
CA LEU A 159 -11.05 4.36 1.92
C LEU A 159 -9.63 4.26 2.49
N LEU A 160 -9.41 4.80 3.70
CA LEU A 160 -8.11 4.69 4.40
C LEU A 160 -7.71 3.22 4.61
N THR A 161 -8.65 2.39 5.04
CA THR A 161 -8.43 0.95 5.26
C THR A 161 -8.13 0.22 3.95
N ASN A 162 -8.91 0.47 2.89
CA ASN A 162 -8.67 -0.12 1.57
C ASN A 162 -7.30 0.27 1.01
N THR A 163 -6.88 1.51 1.26
CA THR A 163 -5.57 2.02 0.85
C THR A 163 -4.43 1.31 1.60
N ARG A 164 -4.58 1.08 2.90
CA ARG A 164 -3.60 0.31 3.70
C ARG A 164 -3.34 -1.07 3.12
N THR A 165 -4.39 -1.80 2.75
CA THR A 165 -4.27 -3.14 2.14
C THR A 165 -3.48 -3.10 0.82
N LYS A 166 -3.70 -2.08 -0.02
CA LYS A 166 -2.95 -1.90 -1.27
C LYS A 166 -1.46 -1.70 -1.03
N ILE A 167 -1.10 -0.92 -0.01
CA ILE A 167 0.31 -0.62 0.32
C ILE A 167 1.04 -1.86 0.83
N GLU A 168 0.37 -2.71 1.59
CA GLU A 168 0.93 -4.00 2.03
C GLU A 168 1.28 -4.90 0.83
N ALA A 169 0.50 -4.85 -0.26
CA ALA A 169 0.79 -5.58 -1.49
C ALA A 169 2.06 -5.06 -2.20
N PHE A 170 2.36 -3.77 -2.16
CA PHE A 170 3.61 -3.24 -2.72
C PHE A 170 4.83 -3.83 -1.99
N GLN A 171 4.74 -3.98 -0.67
CA GLN A 171 5.82 -4.55 0.13
C GLN A 171 6.06 -6.04 -0.18
N THR A 172 4.99 -6.83 -0.36
CA THR A 172 5.12 -8.26 -0.71
C THR A 172 5.67 -8.45 -2.13
N GLN A 173 5.29 -7.59 -3.07
CA GLN A 173 5.78 -7.64 -4.46
C GLN A 173 7.31 -7.43 -4.54
N ILE A 174 7.90 -6.60 -3.68
CA ILE A 174 9.36 -6.42 -3.61
C ILE A 174 10.06 -7.73 -3.20
N SER A 175 9.57 -8.40 -2.16
CA SER A 175 10.13 -9.68 -1.72
C SER A 175 9.99 -10.76 -2.80
N LYS A 176 8.86 -10.75 -3.52
CA LYS A 176 8.58 -11.66 -4.63
C LYS A 176 9.59 -11.49 -5.77
N TYR A 177 9.97 -10.27 -6.13
CA TYR A 177 11.00 -10.02 -7.14
C TYR A 177 12.32 -10.72 -6.81
N TYR A 178 12.82 -10.58 -5.58
CA TYR A 178 14.07 -11.25 -5.18
C TYR A 178 13.97 -12.76 -5.27
N SER A 179 12.85 -13.33 -4.83
CA SER A 179 12.60 -14.77 -4.89
C SER A 179 12.57 -15.27 -6.34
N GLU A 180 11.73 -14.67 -7.18
CA GLU A 180 11.54 -15.09 -8.57
C GLU A 180 12.80 -14.89 -9.40
N ARG A 181 13.50 -13.77 -9.21
CA ARG A 181 14.79 -13.52 -9.88
C ARG A 181 15.85 -14.52 -9.42
N GLY A 182 15.93 -14.79 -8.12
CA GLY A 182 16.85 -15.80 -7.56
C GLY A 182 16.60 -17.18 -8.16
N ASP A 183 15.34 -17.60 -8.24
CA ASP A 183 14.94 -18.87 -8.86
C ASP A 183 15.27 -18.91 -10.36
N ALA A 184 15.04 -17.81 -11.09
CA ALA A 184 15.37 -17.72 -12.50
C ALA A 184 16.89 -17.81 -12.74
N VAL A 185 17.70 -17.12 -11.93
CA VAL A 185 19.17 -17.20 -11.98
C VAL A 185 19.66 -18.61 -11.65
N ALA A 186 19.09 -19.25 -10.62
CA ALA A 186 19.43 -20.63 -10.23
C ALA A 186 19.10 -21.65 -11.33
N LYS A 187 17.96 -21.49 -12.02
CA LYS A 187 17.60 -22.32 -13.17
C LYS A 187 18.53 -22.07 -14.36
N ALA A 188 18.86 -20.81 -14.65
CA ALA A 188 19.78 -20.45 -15.73
C ALA A 188 21.20 -21.01 -15.50
N SER A 189 21.68 -21.04 -14.25
CA SER A 189 23.00 -21.58 -13.92
C SER A 189 23.07 -23.10 -13.95
N LYS A 190 22.01 -23.79 -13.51
CA LYS A 190 21.91 -25.26 -13.53
C LYS A 190 21.60 -25.82 -14.93
N GLN A 191 20.79 -25.12 -15.72
CA GLN A 191 20.32 -25.55 -17.04
C GLN A 191 20.80 -24.58 -18.12
N GLN A 192 22.12 -24.46 -18.26
CA GLN A 192 22.77 -23.46 -19.12
C GLN A 192 22.38 -23.54 -20.61
N HIS A 193 21.87 -24.69 -21.06
CA HIS A 193 21.41 -24.92 -22.43
C HIS A 193 20.01 -24.34 -22.71
N VAL A 194 19.23 -24.00 -21.67
CA VAL A 194 17.90 -23.40 -21.79
C VAL A 194 18.04 -21.87 -21.83
N GLY A 195 18.00 -21.29 -23.02
CA GLY A 195 18.13 -19.85 -23.22
C GLY A 195 17.04 -19.01 -22.54
N ASP A 196 15.82 -19.55 -22.43
CA ASP A 196 14.67 -18.84 -21.86
C ASP A 196 14.87 -18.45 -20.39
N TYR A 197 15.63 -19.20 -19.60
CA TYR A 197 15.91 -18.80 -18.21
C TYR A 197 16.77 -17.55 -18.12
N ARG A 198 17.67 -17.33 -19.08
CA ARG A 198 18.46 -16.08 -19.15
C ARG A 198 17.56 -14.91 -19.53
N GLN A 199 16.67 -15.13 -20.51
CA GLN A 199 15.69 -14.11 -20.89
C GLN A 199 14.75 -13.79 -19.73
N LEU A 200 14.28 -14.80 -18.99
CA LEU A 200 13.40 -14.62 -17.83
C LEU A 200 14.02 -13.70 -16.76
N VAL A 201 15.32 -13.82 -16.48
CA VAL A 201 16.01 -12.90 -15.55
C VAL A 201 15.89 -11.46 -16.03
N HIS A 202 16.10 -11.21 -17.33
CA HIS A 202 16.00 -9.86 -17.90
C HIS A 202 14.56 -9.35 -18.01
N GLU A 203 13.58 -10.22 -18.23
CA GLU A 203 12.15 -9.86 -18.20
C GLU A 203 11.72 -9.47 -16.78
N LEU A 204 12.14 -10.22 -15.76
CA LEU A 204 11.85 -9.90 -14.35
C LEU A 204 12.44 -8.54 -13.94
N ASP A 205 13.64 -8.20 -14.42
CA ASP A 205 14.27 -6.89 -14.15
C ASP A 205 13.48 -5.73 -14.78
N GLN A 206 13.02 -5.88 -16.02
CA GLN A 206 12.21 -4.87 -16.72
C GLN A 206 10.80 -4.74 -16.12
N TYR A 207 10.21 -5.87 -15.76
CA TYR A 207 8.93 -5.92 -15.07
C TYR A 207 9.02 -5.19 -13.73
N GLN A 208 10.04 -5.48 -12.92
CA GLN A 208 10.21 -4.84 -11.62
C GLN A 208 10.43 -3.33 -11.74
N TYR A 209 11.18 -2.85 -12.74
CA TYR A 209 11.28 -1.41 -13.00
C TYR A 209 9.90 -0.78 -13.23
N SER A 210 9.07 -1.40 -14.05
CA SER A 210 7.73 -0.92 -14.38
C SER A 210 6.81 -0.92 -13.16
N GLU A 211 6.84 -1.98 -12.35
CA GLU A 211 6.09 -2.09 -11.10
C GLU A 211 6.51 -1.03 -10.07
N LEU A 212 7.81 -0.75 -9.94
CA LEU A 212 8.29 0.32 -9.05
C LEU A 212 7.81 1.69 -9.50
N ARG A 213 7.78 1.94 -10.82
CA ARG A 213 7.26 3.19 -11.37
C ARG A 213 5.76 3.35 -11.07
N LEU A 214 4.98 2.30 -11.27
CA LEU A 214 3.55 2.28 -10.96
C LEU A 214 3.30 2.48 -9.45
N THR A 215 4.11 1.84 -8.61
CA THR A 215 4.04 2.01 -7.15
C THR A 215 4.20 3.49 -6.76
N VAL A 216 5.17 4.21 -7.32
CA VAL A 216 5.36 5.63 -7.01
C VAL A 216 4.18 6.49 -7.51
N LEU A 217 3.65 6.19 -8.70
CA LEU A 217 2.44 6.84 -9.22
C LEU A 217 1.23 6.63 -8.32
N ASP A 218 1.06 5.41 -7.81
CA ASP A 218 -0.03 5.06 -6.90
C ASP A 218 0.12 5.73 -5.54
N ILE A 219 1.33 5.79 -4.98
CA ILE A 219 1.61 6.56 -3.75
C ILE A 219 1.26 8.04 -3.95
N CYS A 220 1.69 8.63 -5.07
CA CYS A 220 1.39 10.03 -5.40
C CYS A 220 -0.12 10.28 -5.53
N SER A 221 -0.82 9.41 -6.26
CA SER A 221 -2.26 9.49 -6.45
C SER A 221 -3.01 9.27 -5.13
N THR A 222 -2.51 8.40 -4.27
CA THR A 222 -3.06 8.14 -2.94
C THR A 222 -3.03 9.40 -2.08
N TYR A 223 -1.88 10.10 -1.98
CA TYR A 223 -1.82 11.36 -1.23
C TYR A 223 -2.82 12.39 -1.74
N ALA A 224 -2.97 12.52 -3.07
CA ALA A 224 -3.92 13.46 -3.67
C ALA A 224 -5.38 13.10 -3.35
N VAL A 225 -5.76 11.82 -3.49
CA VAL A 225 -7.12 11.33 -3.19
C VAL A 225 -7.45 11.50 -1.71
N LEU A 226 -6.52 11.16 -0.81
CA LEU A 226 -6.72 11.31 0.62
C LEU A 226 -6.82 12.78 1.03
N PHE A 227 -5.98 13.64 0.47
CA PHE A 227 -6.07 15.09 0.68
C PHE A 227 -7.45 15.60 0.27
N ASP A 228 -7.90 15.27 -0.94
CA ASP A 228 -9.18 15.75 -1.50
C ASP A 228 -10.38 15.30 -0.65
N ILE A 229 -10.47 14.01 -0.34
CA ILE A 229 -11.62 13.50 0.41
C ILE A 229 -11.63 13.98 1.86
N ILE A 230 -10.48 14.08 2.53
CA ILE A 230 -10.43 14.56 3.92
C ILE A 230 -10.78 16.04 3.98
N THR A 231 -10.21 16.86 3.10
CA THR A 231 -10.45 18.31 3.11
C THR A 231 -11.90 18.66 2.78
N LYS A 232 -12.49 18.01 1.77
CA LYS A 232 -13.92 18.20 1.43
C LYS A 232 -14.88 17.82 2.55
N ASN A 233 -14.51 16.86 3.38
CA ASN A 233 -15.37 16.33 4.44
C ASN A 233 -14.91 16.71 5.85
N TYR A 234 -13.97 17.65 5.97
CA TYR A 234 -13.28 17.96 7.22
C TYR A 234 -14.22 18.31 8.38
N ASP A 235 -15.21 19.16 8.12
CA ASP A 235 -16.19 19.57 9.13
C ASP A 235 -16.99 18.39 9.68
N LYS A 236 -17.38 17.44 8.82
CA LYS A 236 -18.10 16.23 9.24
C LYS A 236 -17.21 15.19 9.89
N ILE A 237 -15.93 15.13 9.51
CA ILE A 237 -14.93 14.30 10.19
C ILE A 237 -14.71 14.80 11.62
N LYS A 238 -14.59 16.11 11.82
CA LYS A 238 -14.36 16.72 13.14
C LYS A 238 -15.61 16.81 14.01
N LYS A 239 -16.74 17.14 13.40
CA LYS A 239 -18.00 17.46 14.08
C LYS A 239 -19.15 16.73 13.38
N PRO A 240 -19.21 15.39 13.49
CA PRO A 240 -20.18 14.57 12.76
C PRO A 240 -21.64 14.92 13.10
N ARG A 241 -21.89 15.44 14.32
CA ARG A 241 -23.21 15.88 14.80
C ARG A 241 -23.41 17.40 14.81
N GLY A 242 -22.44 18.16 14.28
CA GLY A 242 -22.42 19.62 14.34
C GLY A 242 -22.05 20.19 15.71
N ASP A 243 -21.89 21.51 15.77
CA ASP A 243 -21.97 22.23 17.05
C ASP A 243 -23.45 22.52 17.29
N TRP A 244 -24.09 21.86 18.24
CA TRP A 244 -25.35 22.38 18.75
C TRP A 244 -25.04 23.66 19.54
N GLN A 245 -24.88 24.80 18.86
CA GLN A 245 -25.05 26.06 19.57
C GLN A 245 -26.53 26.15 19.94
N SER A 246 -26.84 26.19 21.23
CA SER A 246 -28.18 26.44 21.77
C SER A 246 -28.82 27.74 21.24
N SER A 247 -28.12 28.55 20.44
CA SER A 247 -28.63 29.74 19.77
C SER A 247 -29.60 29.46 18.62
N ASP A 248 -29.57 28.27 18.00
CA ASP A 248 -30.48 27.95 16.88
C ASP A 248 -31.88 27.53 17.35
N LEU A 249 -32.01 27.09 18.62
CA LEU A 249 -33.31 26.90 19.27
C LEU A 249 -33.98 28.22 19.69
N LEU A 250 -33.21 29.30 19.83
CA LEU A 250 -33.71 30.63 20.22
C LEU A 250 -34.04 31.53 19.02
N ARG A 251 -33.71 31.12 17.79
CA ARG A 251 -33.90 31.92 16.57
C ARG A 251 -35.07 31.44 15.70
N TRP A 252 -35.76 30.38 16.08
CA TRP A 252 -36.99 29.96 15.41
C TRP A 252 -38.20 30.69 16.00
N THR A 253 -38.55 31.82 15.39
CA THR A 253 -39.89 32.41 15.53
C THR A 253 -40.71 32.00 14.29
N PRO A 254 -41.85 31.31 14.45
CA PRO A 254 -42.70 30.98 13.31
C PRO A 254 -43.19 32.26 12.62
N PRO A 255 -43.28 32.30 11.29
CA PRO A 255 -43.79 33.47 10.57
C PRO A 255 -45.23 33.79 11.01
N SER A 256 -45.48 35.08 11.32
CA SER A 256 -46.75 35.62 11.79
C SER A 256 -47.84 35.69 10.69
N SER A 257 -47.92 34.70 9.81
CA SER A 257 -48.89 34.66 8.71
C SER A 257 -49.54 33.28 8.54
N LEU A 258 -49.88 32.61 9.65
CA LEU A 258 -50.79 31.47 9.64
C LEU A 258 -51.95 31.71 10.59
N THR A 259 -52.78 32.69 10.22
CA THR A 259 -54.15 32.80 10.73
C THR A 259 -55.10 32.43 9.60
N ARG A 260 -55.77 31.29 9.74
CA ARG A 260 -56.91 30.77 8.97
C ARG A 260 -56.64 30.40 7.50
N TYR A 261 -56.67 29.11 7.19
CA TYR A 261 -57.81 28.51 6.50
C TYR A 261 -57.85 26.99 6.67
N ASN A 262 -59.07 26.47 6.64
CA ASN A 262 -59.54 25.16 7.06
C ASN A 262 -59.19 24.00 6.10
N GLN A 263 -59.04 22.81 6.70
CA GLN A 263 -59.52 21.49 6.27
C GLN A 263 -59.27 20.99 4.83
N TYR A 264 -58.61 19.83 4.77
CA TYR A 264 -58.40 18.90 3.64
C TYR A 264 -57.30 19.25 2.62
N THR A 265 -56.05 18.92 2.97
CA THR A 265 -55.10 18.26 2.04
C THR A 265 -54.01 17.57 2.87
N LEU A 266 -54.09 16.25 2.98
CA LEU A 266 -53.00 15.39 3.41
C LEU A 266 -51.89 15.47 2.35
N THR A 267 -50.82 16.20 2.63
CA THR A 267 -49.54 16.06 1.91
C THR A 267 -48.41 15.93 2.94
N LEU A 268 -47.39 15.17 2.54
CA LEU A 268 -46.42 14.37 3.31
C LEU A 268 -45.63 15.02 4.47
N ASP A 269 -45.86 16.27 4.86
CA ASP A 269 -45.10 16.94 5.92
C ASP A 269 -45.69 16.74 7.33
N GLY A 270 -46.85 16.08 7.45
CA GLY A 270 -47.50 15.80 8.73
C GLY A 270 -47.03 14.52 9.46
N PHE A 271 -46.16 13.70 8.85
CA PHE A 271 -45.76 12.41 9.42
C PHE A 271 -44.58 12.48 10.40
N ILE A 272 -43.86 13.61 10.46
CA ILE A 272 -42.68 13.74 11.34
C ILE A 272 -43.06 14.11 12.78
N TYR A 273 -44.29 14.58 13.04
CA TYR A 273 -44.66 15.10 14.38
C TYR A 273 -45.43 14.12 15.29
N ALA A 274 -45.66 12.87 14.88
CA ALA A 274 -46.48 11.93 15.65
C ALA A 274 -45.72 10.77 16.34
N GLN A 275 -44.37 10.71 16.27
CA GLN A 275 -43.60 9.69 16.99
C GLN A 275 -42.73 10.20 18.15
N ILE A 276 -42.86 11.48 18.54
CA ILE A 276 -42.23 12.01 19.76
C ILE A 276 -43.32 12.44 20.74
N THR A 277 -44.11 11.48 21.21
CA THR A 277 -44.67 11.41 22.57
C THR A 277 -45.34 10.06 22.76
N LYS A 278 -44.52 9.03 23.00
CA LYS A 278 -44.76 7.92 23.93
C LYS A 278 -43.48 7.10 24.06
#